data_AF-A0A1H4JC14-F1
#
_entry.id   AF-A0A1H4JC14-F1
#
_cell.length_a   1.000
_cell.length_b   1.000
_cell.length_c   1.000
_cell.angle_alpha   90.00
_cell.angle_beta   90.00
_cell.angle_gamma   90.00
#
_symmetry.space_group_name_H-M   'P 1'
#
loop_
_entity.id
_entity.type
_entity.pdbx_description
1 polymer ?
#
loop_
_entity_poly.entity_id
_entity_poly.type
_entity_poly.pdbx_seq_one_letter_code
_entity_poly.pdbx_strand_id
1 'polypeptide(L)'
;MTGVALDLSQPERKLLEMARALRSVEDGKEIKRDIVKQLRRAAGPVRQQVRGAIRQAPSSGRGHPGRSIRSAISQKVQVVAKLNGKAVGARIVAKETSSTRGFTHAPRRFNSAAGWHHQTFGEEPEQFQLGKPGWFDDTIAARKKEFRSAMEDVVKEAARRVARRVH
;
A
#
# COMPACT_ATOMS: atom_id res chain seq x y z
N MET A 1 12.88 4.87 7.49
CA MET A 1 12.01 4.20 6.50
C MET A 1 11.04 3.32 7.27
N THR A 2 9.80 3.76 7.48
CA THR A 2 8.80 2.98 8.23
C THR A 2 7.80 2.39 7.23
N GLY A 3 8.19 1.27 6.63
CA GLY A 3 7.24 0.36 6.01
C GLY A 3 7.15 -0.85 6.92
N VAL A 4 5.99 -1.11 7.53
CA VAL A 4 5.75 -2.36 8.25
C VAL A 4 5.99 -3.51 7.28
N ALA A 5 7.13 -4.18 7.44
CA ALA A 5 7.44 -5.42 6.74
C ALA A 5 6.63 -6.52 7.43
N LEU A 6 5.54 -6.93 6.79
CA LEU A 6 4.76 -8.07 7.23
C LEU A 6 5.60 -9.34 7.01
N ASP A 7 5.78 -10.15 8.05
CA ASP A 7 6.35 -11.50 7.88
C ASP A 7 5.36 -12.37 7.11
N LEU A 8 5.60 -12.45 5.81
CA LEU A 8 4.89 -13.27 4.84
C LEU A 8 5.80 -14.40 4.31
N SER A 9 6.84 -14.80 5.06
CA SER A 9 7.89 -15.70 4.57
C SER A 9 7.38 -17.03 3.97
N GLN A 10 6.29 -17.59 4.49
CA GLN A 10 5.64 -18.80 3.96
C GLN A 10 4.89 -18.54 2.63
N PRO A 11 3.94 -17.58 2.55
CA PRO A 11 3.33 -17.17 1.28
C PRO A 11 4.31 -16.65 0.22
N GLU A 12 5.31 -15.86 0.61
CA GLU A 12 6.27 -15.24 -0.31
C GLU A 12 7.17 -16.27 -0.98
N ARG A 13 7.64 -17.28 -0.24
CA ARG A 13 8.41 -18.41 -0.79
C ARG A 13 7.59 -19.16 -1.83
N LYS A 14 6.34 -19.50 -1.52
CA LYS A 14 5.41 -20.14 -2.47
C LYS A 14 5.19 -19.30 -3.73
N LEU A 15 5.02 -17.98 -3.57
CA LEU A 15 4.88 -17.07 -4.72
C LEU A 15 6.15 -17.05 -5.59
N LEU A 16 7.34 -17.08 -4.99
CA LEU A 16 8.61 -17.16 -5.72
C LEU A 16 8.75 -18.48 -6.49
N GLU A 17 8.43 -19.61 -5.84
CA GLU A 17 8.44 -20.93 -6.46
C GLU A 17 7.47 -21.00 -7.64
N MET A 18 6.24 -20.53 -7.46
CA MET A 18 5.27 -20.42 -8.54
C MET A 18 5.75 -19.50 -9.67
N ALA A 19 6.36 -18.36 -9.35
CA ALA A 19 6.88 -17.43 -10.35
C ALA A 19 8.01 -18.05 -11.19
N ARG A 20 8.81 -18.95 -10.59
CA ARG A 20 9.84 -19.75 -11.27
C ARG A 20 9.20 -20.82 -12.14
N ALA A 21 8.26 -21.61 -11.61
CA ALA A 21 7.53 -22.64 -12.37
C ALA A 21 6.82 -22.06 -13.60
N LEU A 22 6.22 -20.88 -13.46
CA LEU A 22 5.54 -20.15 -14.55
C LEU A 22 6.50 -19.49 -15.55
N ARG A 23 7.80 -19.82 -15.59
CA ARG A 23 8.71 -19.35 -16.65
C ARG A 23 8.71 -20.26 -17.87
N SER A 24 8.48 -21.55 -17.67
CA SER A 24 8.49 -22.59 -18.71
C SER A 24 7.11 -22.92 -19.28
N VAL A 25 6.05 -22.30 -18.74
CA VAL A 25 4.67 -22.47 -19.20
C VAL A 25 4.36 -21.40 -20.25
N GLU A 26 3.78 -21.79 -21.38
CA GLU A 26 3.40 -20.91 -22.51
C GLU A 26 2.57 -19.70 -22.03
N ASP A 27 1.52 -19.94 -21.23
CA ASP A 27 0.65 -18.90 -20.66
C ASP A 27 1.18 -18.29 -19.34
N GLY A 28 2.41 -18.60 -18.94
CA GLY A 28 2.95 -18.25 -17.62
C GLY A 28 2.94 -16.74 -17.32
N LYS A 29 3.08 -15.92 -18.36
CA LYS A 29 3.01 -14.44 -18.26
C LYS A 29 1.62 -13.94 -17.92
N GLU A 30 0.58 -14.51 -18.52
CA GLU A 30 -0.80 -14.13 -18.24
C GLU A 30 -1.19 -14.53 -16.81
N ILE A 31 -0.81 -15.75 -16.41
CA ILE A 31 -1.06 -16.27 -15.07
C ILE A 31 -0.42 -15.36 -14.02
N LYS A 32 0.83 -14.93 -14.23
CA LYS A 32 1.50 -13.96 -13.33
C LYS A 32 0.73 -12.65 -13.21
N ARG A 33 0.24 -12.09 -14.33
CA ARG A 33 -0.55 -10.85 -14.31
C ARG A 33 -1.84 -11.02 -13.53
N ASP A 34 -2.50 -12.17 -13.69
CA ASP A 34 -3.74 -12.46 -12.98
C ASP A 34 -3.51 -12.62 -11.47
N ILE A 35 -2.48 -13.36 -11.05
CA ILE A 35 -2.13 -13.49 -9.63
C ILE A 35 -1.86 -12.10 -9.02
N VAL A 36 -1.12 -11.21 -9.70
CA VAL A 36 -0.89 -9.84 -9.24
C VAL A 36 -2.20 -9.05 -9.11
N LYS A 37 -3.15 -9.21 -10.04
CA LYS A 37 -4.48 -8.59 -9.96
C LYS A 37 -5.25 -9.11 -8.74
N GLN A 38 -5.22 -10.42 -8.50
CA GLN A 38 -5.90 -11.05 -7.35
C GLN A 38 -5.31 -10.56 -6.02
N LEU A 39 -3.97 -10.51 -5.89
CA LEU A 39 -3.29 -9.95 -4.71
C LEU A 39 -3.72 -8.49 -4.45
N ARG A 40 -3.79 -7.66 -5.50
CA ARG A 40 -4.27 -6.27 -5.39
C ARG A 40 -5.73 -6.19 -4.95
N ARG A 41 -6.58 -7.08 -5.47
CA ARG A 41 -8.01 -7.14 -5.14
C ARG A 41 -8.19 -7.52 -3.67
N ALA A 42 -7.50 -8.56 -3.20
CA ALA A 42 -7.56 -9.02 -1.82
C ALA A 42 -7.03 -7.98 -0.81
N ALA A 43 -6.06 -7.15 -1.22
CA ALA A 43 -5.59 -6.01 -0.42
C ALA A 43 -6.51 -4.78 -0.45
N GLY A 44 -7.52 -4.78 -1.33
CA GLY A 44 -8.42 -3.65 -1.57
C GLY A 44 -9.16 -3.16 -0.32
N PRO A 45 -9.78 -4.04 0.49
CA PRO A 45 -10.50 -3.64 1.70
C PRO A 45 -9.60 -2.89 2.71
N VAL A 46 -8.42 -3.42 3.00
CA VAL A 46 -7.46 -2.79 3.93
C VAL A 46 -6.99 -1.44 3.40
N ARG A 47 -6.72 -1.32 2.09
CA ARG A 47 -6.42 -0.03 1.44
C ARG A 47 -7.55 0.99 1.68
N GLN A 48 -8.81 0.59 1.53
CA GLN A 48 -9.93 1.52 1.73
C GLN A 48 -10.06 1.99 3.18
N GLN A 49 -9.78 1.10 4.14
CA GLN A 49 -9.77 1.46 5.55
C GLN A 49 -8.66 2.44 5.88
N VAL A 50 -7.44 2.20 5.39
CA VAL A 50 -6.33 3.17 5.51
C VAL A 50 -6.71 4.53 4.92
N ARG A 51 -7.39 4.56 3.76
CA ARG A 51 -7.92 5.80 3.17
C ARG A 51 -9.00 6.46 4.02
N GLY A 52 -9.82 5.67 4.72
CA GLY A 52 -10.78 6.15 5.71
C GLY A 52 -10.09 6.81 6.90
N ALA A 53 -9.13 6.10 7.51
CA ALA A 53 -8.36 6.59 8.66
C ALA A 53 -7.63 7.91 8.36
N ILE A 54 -7.00 8.05 7.18
CA ILE A 54 -6.41 9.33 6.74
C ILE A 54 -7.43 10.45 6.75
N ARG A 55 -8.63 10.20 6.22
CA ARG A 55 -9.67 11.24 6.08
C ARG A 55 -10.24 11.67 7.43
N GLN A 56 -10.32 10.74 8.38
CA GLN A 56 -10.82 10.96 9.74
C GLN A 56 -9.76 11.56 10.69
N ALA A 57 -8.49 11.64 10.28
CA ALA A 57 -7.45 12.21 11.11
C ALA A 57 -7.81 13.65 11.58
N PRO A 58 -7.72 13.94 12.89
CA PRO A 58 -8.19 15.20 13.45
C PRO A 58 -7.45 16.42 12.90
N SER A 59 -8.22 17.47 12.62
CA SER A 59 -7.79 18.74 12.00
C SER A 59 -7.99 19.90 12.96
N SER A 60 -6.97 20.73 13.18
CA SER A 60 -7.07 21.91 14.06
C SER A 60 -7.38 23.22 13.33
N GLY A 61 -7.45 23.22 11.99
CA GLY A 61 -7.68 24.44 11.19
C GLY A 61 -9.13 24.69 10.77
N ARG A 62 -9.50 25.97 10.58
CA ARG A 62 -10.72 26.39 9.85
C ARG A 62 -10.75 25.70 8.49
N GLY A 63 -11.91 25.15 8.12
CA GLY A 63 -12.09 24.40 6.87
C GLY A 63 -11.66 25.24 5.67
N HIS A 64 -10.77 24.70 4.83
CA HIS A 64 -10.42 25.30 3.55
C HIS A 64 -11.54 24.98 2.53
N PRO A 65 -12.00 25.94 1.70
CA PRO A 65 -13.08 25.73 0.71
C PRO A 65 -12.73 24.80 -0.46
N GLY A 66 -11.63 24.06 -0.37
CA GLY A 66 -11.10 23.21 -1.43
C GLY A 66 -10.85 21.80 -0.95
N ARG A 67 -10.39 20.93 -1.86
CA ARG A 67 -10.10 19.54 -1.51
C ARG A 67 -9.08 19.45 -0.37
N SER A 68 -9.47 18.77 0.72
CA SER A 68 -8.63 18.64 1.91
C SER A 68 -7.32 17.91 1.61
N ILE A 69 -6.24 18.30 2.28
CA ILE A 69 -4.93 17.64 2.18
C ILE A 69 -5.02 16.14 2.54
N ARG A 70 -5.85 15.79 3.54
CA ARG A 70 -6.15 14.40 3.90
C ARG A 70 -6.79 13.65 2.73
N SER A 71 -7.75 14.26 2.03
CA SER A 71 -8.33 13.67 0.83
C SER A 71 -7.27 13.47 -0.26
N ALA A 72 -6.37 14.44 -0.47
CA ALA A 72 -5.27 14.34 -1.42
C ALA A 72 -4.30 13.19 -1.08
N ILE A 73 -3.84 13.11 0.17
CA ILE A 73 -2.97 12.06 0.70
C ILE A 73 -3.65 10.68 0.59
N SER A 74 -4.93 10.58 0.93
CA SER A 74 -5.66 9.30 0.86
C SER A 74 -5.67 8.70 -0.55
N GLN A 75 -5.73 9.52 -1.60
CA GLN A 75 -5.66 9.02 -2.97
C GLN A 75 -4.29 8.47 -3.36
N LYS A 76 -3.24 8.78 -2.60
CA LYS A 76 -1.87 8.31 -2.87
C LYS A 76 -1.53 7.00 -2.17
N VAL A 77 -2.48 6.45 -1.39
CA VAL A 77 -2.39 5.11 -0.81
C VAL A 77 -2.70 4.08 -1.90
N GLN A 78 -1.74 3.20 -2.16
CA GLN A 78 -1.83 2.16 -3.18
C GLN A 78 -1.36 0.80 -2.68
N VAL A 79 -1.80 -0.24 -3.37
CA VAL A 79 -1.29 -1.60 -3.17
C VAL A 79 -0.20 -1.87 -4.19
N VAL A 80 0.98 -2.24 -3.70
CA VAL A 80 2.08 -2.75 -4.51
C VAL A 80 2.13 -4.25 -4.34
N ALA A 81 1.88 -5.00 -5.42
CA ALA A 81 1.97 -6.45 -5.46
C ALA A 81 3.06 -6.88 -6.45
N LYS A 82 3.90 -7.83 -6.05
CA LYS A 82 5.02 -8.37 -6.84
C LYS A 82 5.12 -9.89 -6.66
N LEU A 83 5.52 -10.57 -7.72
CA LEU A 83 5.79 -12.01 -7.72
C LEU A 83 7.28 -12.35 -7.82
N ASN A 84 8.14 -11.34 -7.90
CA ASN A 84 9.56 -11.48 -8.10
C ASN A 84 10.35 -10.36 -7.40
N GLY A 85 11.67 -10.55 -7.30
CA GLY A 85 12.59 -9.63 -6.67
C GLY A 85 12.59 -9.73 -5.14
N LYS A 86 13.23 -8.75 -4.48
CA LYS A 86 13.46 -8.74 -3.02
C LYS A 86 12.21 -8.48 -2.16
N ALA A 87 11.08 -8.13 -2.77
CA ALA A 87 9.86 -7.75 -2.07
C ALA A 87 8.64 -8.40 -2.73
N VAL A 88 8.61 -9.74 -2.68
CA VAL A 88 7.49 -10.56 -3.19
C VAL A 88 6.28 -10.41 -2.25
N GLY A 89 5.08 -10.62 -2.77
CA GLY A 89 3.83 -10.47 -2.03
C GLY A 89 3.16 -9.13 -2.29
N ALA A 90 2.30 -8.69 -1.36
CA ALA A 90 1.55 -7.44 -1.47
C ALA A 90 1.76 -6.57 -0.24
N ARG A 91 1.92 -5.26 -0.48
CA ARG A 91 2.07 -4.25 0.57
C ARG A 91 1.25 -3.01 0.25
N ILE A 92 0.81 -2.32 1.29
CA ILE A 92 0.14 -1.01 1.18
C ILE A 92 1.21 0.07 1.39
N VAL A 93 1.24 1.07 0.51
CA VAL A 93 2.20 2.17 0.57
C VAL A 93 1.50 3.50 0.29
N ALA A 94 1.96 4.57 0.93
CA ALA A 94 1.63 5.93 0.55
C ALA A 94 2.81 6.51 -0.26
N LYS A 95 2.58 6.81 -1.55
CA LYS A 95 3.65 7.25 -2.46
C LYS A 95 3.76 8.77 -2.48
N GLU A 96 5.00 9.27 -2.40
CA GLU A 96 5.32 10.68 -2.64
C GLU A 96 5.03 11.06 -4.09
N THR A 97 4.46 12.24 -4.29
CA THR A 97 4.08 12.73 -5.61
C THR A 97 3.88 14.23 -5.58
N SER A 98 4.51 14.89 -6.53
CA SER A 98 4.47 16.34 -6.76
C SER A 98 3.06 16.88 -6.95
N SER A 99 2.10 16.05 -7.35
CA SER A 99 0.72 16.46 -7.65
C SER A 99 -0.15 16.70 -6.41
N THR A 100 0.39 16.64 -5.19
CA THR A 100 -0.37 16.76 -3.94
C THR A 100 -0.52 18.22 -3.53
N ARG A 101 -1.01 19.10 -4.42
CA ARG A 101 -1.16 20.55 -4.16
C ARG A 101 0.13 21.23 -3.63
N GLY A 102 1.31 20.82 -4.11
CA GLY A 102 2.61 21.31 -3.59
C GLY A 102 3.15 20.55 -2.36
N PHE A 103 2.36 19.65 -1.76
CA PHE A 103 2.75 18.85 -0.60
C PHE A 103 3.36 17.50 -0.99
N THR A 104 4.48 17.52 -1.74
CA THR A 104 5.11 16.32 -2.31
C THR A 104 5.39 15.22 -1.29
N HIS A 105 5.87 15.59 -0.11
CA HIS A 105 6.29 14.67 0.95
C HIS A 105 5.16 14.26 1.91
N ALA A 106 4.03 14.96 1.87
CA ALA A 106 2.96 14.75 2.83
C ALA A 106 2.44 13.30 2.83
N PRO A 107 2.21 12.61 1.70
CA PRO A 107 1.71 11.24 1.75
C PRO A 107 2.58 10.26 2.55
N ARG A 108 3.91 10.43 2.48
CA ARG A 108 4.85 9.58 3.20
C ARG A 108 5.06 10.05 4.65
N ARG A 109 5.04 11.37 4.88
CA ARG A 109 5.37 11.97 6.17
C ARG A 109 4.16 12.20 7.07
N PHE A 110 2.94 12.03 6.57
CA PHE A 110 1.71 12.23 7.34
C PHE A 110 1.60 11.29 8.56
N ASN A 111 2.24 10.12 8.53
CA ASN A 111 2.33 9.18 9.65
C ASN A 111 3.61 9.36 10.50
N SER A 112 4.47 10.33 10.17
CA SER A 112 5.73 10.54 10.87
C SER A 112 5.59 11.60 11.95
N ALA A 113 5.97 11.29 13.19
CA ALA A 113 6.05 12.28 14.27
C ALA A 113 7.00 13.43 13.93
N ALA A 114 8.01 13.17 13.09
CA ALA A 114 8.96 14.18 12.61
C ALA A 114 8.34 15.18 11.61
N GLY A 115 7.10 15.00 11.18
CA GLY A 115 6.43 15.94 10.29
C GLY A 115 7.06 16.10 8.90
N TRP A 116 6.71 17.19 8.23
CA TRP A 116 7.29 17.62 6.95
C TRP A 116 7.19 19.13 6.75
N HIS A 117 8.11 19.67 5.96
CA HIS A 117 8.03 21.03 5.45
C HIS A 117 7.24 21.08 4.15
N HIS A 118 6.49 22.16 3.93
CA HIS A 118 5.83 22.44 2.68
C HIS A 118 5.83 23.93 2.40
N GLN A 119 5.77 24.27 1.11
CA GLN A 119 5.66 25.66 0.72
C GLN A 119 4.25 26.18 0.93
N THR A 120 4.15 27.45 1.31
CA THR A 120 2.90 28.21 1.38
C THR A 120 2.99 29.43 0.47
N PHE A 121 1.86 29.86 -0.07
CA PHE A 121 1.77 31.14 -0.75
C PHE A 121 1.60 32.22 0.33
N GLY A 122 2.63 33.00 0.62
CA GLY A 122 2.63 34.02 1.69
C GLY A 122 4.04 34.49 2.10
N GLU A 123 4.12 35.31 3.16
CA GLU A 123 5.37 35.92 3.65
C GLU A 123 6.38 34.92 4.23
N GLU A 124 5.89 33.81 4.80
CA GLU A 124 6.73 32.67 5.17
C GLU A 124 6.63 31.59 4.08
N PRO A 125 7.69 31.40 3.27
CA PRO A 125 7.63 30.52 2.11
C PRO A 125 7.67 29.04 2.47
N GLU A 126 8.02 28.69 3.71
CA GLU A 126 8.14 27.30 4.18
C GLU A 126 7.50 27.14 5.57
N GLN A 127 6.52 26.25 5.67
CA GLN A 127 5.87 25.90 6.93
C GLN A 127 6.13 24.44 7.30
N PHE A 128 6.29 24.20 8.60
CA PHE A 128 6.44 22.86 9.16
C PHE A 128 5.11 22.32 9.68
N GLN A 129 4.75 21.12 9.26
CA GLN A 129 3.56 20.43 9.70
C GLN A 129 3.91 19.12 10.40
N LEU A 130 3.48 18.98 11.66
CA LEU A 130 3.60 17.72 12.41
C LEU A 130 2.71 16.64 11.78
N GLY A 131 3.29 15.47 11.57
CA GLY A 131 2.53 14.27 11.25
C GLY A 131 1.95 13.66 12.52
N LYS A 132 0.90 12.86 12.34
CA LYS A 132 0.27 12.14 13.45
C LYS A 132 0.51 10.65 13.21
N PRO A 133 1.38 9.99 13.99
CA PRO A 133 1.53 8.54 13.91
C PRO A 133 0.22 7.82 14.25
N GLY A 134 0.13 6.55 13.85
CA GLY A 134 -0.92 5.62 14.27
C GLY A 134 -2.06 5.44 13.25
N TRP A 135 -2.42 6.46 12.47
CA TRP A 135 -3.49 6.28 11.47
C TRP A 135 -3.11 5.28 10.36
N PHE A 136 -1.83 5.10 10.03
CA PHE A 136 -1.38 4.18 8.99
C PHE A 136 -1.00 2.81 9.58
N ASP A 137 -0.04 2.82 10.49
CA ASP A 137 0.55 1.59 11.03
C ASP A 137 -0.46 0.83 11.89
N ASP A 138 -1.18 1.51 12.78
CA ASP A 138 -2.15 0.85 13.67
C ASP A 138 -3.34 0.32 12.88
N THR A 139 -3.81 1.06 11.87
CA THR A 139 -4.88 0.59 10.98
C THR A 139 -4.50 -0.70 10.26
N ILE A 140 -3.25 -0.80 9.77
CA ILE A 140 -2.76 -2.03 9.13
C ILE A 140 -2.55 -3.13 10.17
N ALA A 141 -1.98 -2.80 11.33
CA ALA A 141 -1.70 -3.76 12.40
C ALA A 141 -2.98 -4.43 12.92
N ALA A 142 -4.04 -3.64 13.15
CA ALA A 142 -5.34 -4.13 13.61
C ALA A 142 -5.96 -5.17 12.66
N ARG A 143 -5.61 -5.12 11.36
CA ARG A 143 -6.16 -5.99 10.32
C ARG A 143 -5.15 -6.98 9.77
N LYS A 144 -3.99 -7.12 10.43
CA LYS A 144 -2.89 -7.97 9.98
C LYS A 144 -3.34 -9.41 9.71
N LYS A 145 -4.17 -9.98 10.59
CA LYS A 145 -4.67 -11.37 10.47
C LYS A 145 -5.55 -11.54 9.24
N GLU A 146 -6.52 -10.66 9.04
CA GLU A 146 -7.42 -10.70 7.88
C GLU A 146 -6.67 -10.47 6.57
N PHE A 147 -5.76 -9.49 6.55
CA PHE A 147 -4.94 -9.22 5.38
C PHE A 147 -4.10 -10.44 5.00
N ARG A 148 -3.45 -11.06 6.00
CA ARG A 148 -2.67 -12.27 5.81
C ARG A 148 -3.52 -13.42 5.29
N SER A 149 -4.68 -13.68 5.89
CA SER A 149 -5.59 -14.75 5.45
C SER A 149 -6.00 -14.56 3.99
N ALA A 150 -6.43 -13.35 3.62
CA ALA A 150 -6.83 -13.04 2.24
C ALA A 150 -5.67 -13.22 1.24
N MET A 151 -4.43 -12.91 1.63
CA MET A 151 -3.26 -13.20 0.79
C MET A 151 -3.01 -14.71 0.67
N GLU A 152 -3.09 -15.45 1.78
CA GLU A 152 -2.90 -16.91 1.79
C GLU A 152 -3.90 -17.62 0.87
N ASP A 153 -5.15 -17.18 0.85
CA ASP A 153 -6.19 -17.76 -0.02
C ASP A 153 -5.91 -17.51 -1.50
N VAL A 154 -5.45 -16.30 -1.86
CA VAL A 154 -5.00 -15.99 -3.22
C VAL A 154 -3.82 -16.88 -3.63
N VAL A 155 -2.85 -17.08 -2.74
CA VAL A 155 -1.68 -17.94 -3.00
C VAL A 155 -2.11 -19.39 -3.17
N LYS A 156 -3.00 -19.92 -2.32
CA LYS A 156 -3.53 -21.28 -2.41
C LYS A 156 -4.26 -21.51 -3.73
N GLU A 157 -5.15 -20.60 -4.12
CA GLU A 157 -5.90 -20.74 -5.37
C GLU A 157 -4.98 -20.64 -6.59
N ALA A 158 -4.05 -19.69 -6.56
CA ALA A 158 -3.06 -19.57 -7.62
C ALA A 158 -2.19 -20.83 -7.72
N ALA A 159 -1.75 -21.43 -6.61
CA ALA A 159 -0.98 -22.67 -6.61
C ALA A 159 -1.76 -23.85 -7.24
N ARG A 160 -3.04 -24.03 -6.88
CA ARG A 160 -3.92 -25.04 -7.51
C ARG A 160 -4.03 -24.84 -9.01
N ARG A 161 -4.16 -23.58 -9.44
CA ARG A 161 -4.27 -23.23 -10.86
C ARG A 161 -2.98 -23.45 -11.64
N VAL A 162 -1.81 -23.23 -11.01
CA VAL A 162 -0.52 -23.59 -11.61
C VAL A 162 -0.37 -25.09 -11.72
N ALA A 163 -0.67 -25.84 -10.65
CA ALA A 163 -0.58 -27.31 -10.65
C ALA A 163 -1.40 -27.94 -11.78
N ARG A 164 -2.64 -27.48 -12.01
CA ARG A 164 -3.52 -27.94 -13.11
C ARG A 164 -2.99 -27.69 -14.53
N ARG A 165 -1.93 -26.91 -14.71
CA ARG A 165 -1.38 -26.55 -16.02
C ARG A 165 0.03 -27.08 -16.27
N VAL A 166 0.68 -27.58 -15.23
CA VAL A 166 2.03 -28.16 -15.31
C VAL A 166 1.97 -29.68 -15.36
N HIS A 167 0.81 -30.26 -15.01
CA HIS A 167 0.42 -31.63 -15.36
C HIS A 167 -0.33 -31.64 -16.68
#